data_AF-A0A822XCJ0-F1
#
_entry.id   AF-A0A822XCJ0-F1
#
_cell.length_a   1.000
_cell.length_b   1.000
_cell.length_c   1.000
_cell.angle_alpha   90.00
_cell.angle_beta   90.00
_cell.angle_gamma   90.00
#
_symmetry.space_group_name_H-M   'P 1'
#
loop_
_entity.id
_entity.type
_entity.pdbx_description
1 polymer ?
#
loop_
_entity_poly.entity_id
_entity_poly.type
_entity_poly.pdbx_seq_one_letter_code
_entity_poly.pdbx_strand_id
1 'polypeptide(L)'
;MANNWVTETETWGTWEELLLACAVNRHGTNKWDSVAMEMQNRSSTLHLLTAQNCKQKYHDLKRRFTSKDDKTSEREDESENER
;
A
#
# COMPACT_ATOMS: atom_id res chain seq x y z
N MET A 1 -14.98 18.99 11.04
CA MET A 1 -15.29 17.72 10.33
C MET A 1 -14.02 17.26 9.64
N ALA A 2 -13.71 15.97 9.75
CA ALA A 2 -12.59 15.22 9.16
C ALA A 2 -11.17 15.46 9.75
N ASN A 3 -10.54 14.35 10.08
CA ASN A 3 -9.41 14.19 11.00
C ASN A 3 -8.09 14.02 10.21
N ASN A 4 -6.99 14.51 10.80
CA ASN A 4 -5.57 14.27 10.49
C ASN A 4 -5.25 13.24 9.40
N TRP A 5 -4.53 13.63 8.34
CA TRP A 5 -3.71 12.69 7.57
C TRP A 5 -2.45 13.27 6.90
N VAL A 6 -2.11 14.54 7.14
CA VAL A 6 -0.95 15.19 6.49
C VAL A 6 0.31 15.05 7.34
N THR A 7 0.85 13.85 7.60
CA THR A 7 2.17 13.72 8.26
C THR A 7 2.95 12.41 7.98
N GLU A 8 2.83 11.76 6.82
CA GLU A 8 3.72 10.62 6.48
C GLU A 8 4.00 10.45 4.97
N THR A 9 3.82 11.51 4.17
CA THR A 9 3.55 11.40 2.72
C THR A 9 4.45 12.22 1.79
N GLU A 10 5.57 12.81 2.24
CA GLU A 10 6.39 13.61 1.30
C GLU A 10 7.19 12.75 0.29
N THR A 11 7.41 11.46 0.55
CA THR A 11 8.17 10.55 -0.32
C THR A 11 7.35 9.39 -0.92
N TRP A 12 6.09 9.26 -0.54
CA TRP A 12 5.23 8.14 -0.94
C TRP A 12 3.85 8.63 -1.38
N GLY A 13 3.79 9.18 -2.59
CA GLY A 13 2.55 9.42 -3.32
C GLY A 13 1.97 8.17 -3.99
N THR A 14 0.78 8.31 -4.57
CA THR A 14 0.08 7.23 -5.30
C THR A 14 0.96 6.62 -6.41
N TRP A 15 1.76 7.45 -7.08
CA TRP A 15 2.63 6.98 -8.16
C TRP A 15 3.79 6.14 -7.63
N GLU A 16 4.45 6.59 -6.56
CA GLU A 16 5.48 5.79 -5.89
C GLU A 16 4.96 4.44 -5.40
N GLU A 17 3.74 4.40 -4.86
CA GLU A 17 3.10 3.17 -4.40
C GLU A 17 2.87 2.18 -5.56
N LEU A 18 2.45 2.68 -6.72
CA LEU A 18 2.30 1.87 -7.94
C LEU A 18 3.66 1.37 -8.46
N LEU A 19 4.68 2.22 -8.46
CA LEU A 19 6.03 1.82 -8.84
C LEU A 19 6.58 0.72 -7.94
N LEU A 20 6.39 0.84 -6.62
CA LEU A 20 6.80 -0.17 -5.67
C LEU A 20 6.10 -1.50 -5.95
N ALA A 21 4.78 -1.48 -6.17
CA ALA A 21 4.03 -2.68 -6.52
C ALA A 21 4.56 -3.32 -7.82
N CYS A 22 4.85 -2.51 -8.84
CA CYS A 22 5.42 -2.96 -10.12
C CYS A 22 6.80 -3.60 -9.95
N ALA A 23 7.71 -2.95 -9.21
CA ALA A 23 9.06 -3.43 -8.97
C ALA A 23 9.05 -4.73 -8.15
N VAL A 24 8.19 -4.83 -7.12
CA VAL A 24 8.02 -6.05 -6.34
C VAL A 24 7.42 -7.18 -7.17
N ASN A 25 6.47 -6.89 -8.07
CA ASN A 25 5.92 -7.90 -8.98
C ASN A 25 7.01 -8.49 -9.91
N ARG A 26 7.99 -7.69 -10.32
CA ARG A 26 9.07 -8.11 -11.21
C ARG A 26 10.20 -8.86 -10.49
N HIS A 27 10.62 -8.36 -9.33
CA HIS A 27 11.78 -8.89 -8.60
C HIS A 27 11.41 -9.87 -7.47
N GLY A 28 10.14 -9.87 -7.07
CA GLY A 28 9.64 -10.59 -5.90
C GLY A 28 10.02 -9.95 -4.58
N THR A 29 9.51 -10.52 -3.49
CA THR A 29 9.76 -10.07 -2.11
C THR A 29 11.07 -10.63 -1.51
N ASN A 30 11.94 -11.20 -2.34
CA ASN A 30 13.20 -11.84 -1.93
C ASN A 30 14.43 -10.98 -2.28
N LYS A 31 14.27 -9.96 -3.14
CA LYS A 31 15.36 -9.14 -3.67
C LYS A 31 15.06 -7.64 -3.51
N TRP A 32 14.94 -7.20 -2.25
CA TRP A 32 14.59 -5.81 -1.94
C TRP A 32 15.61 -4.79 -2.41
N ASP A 33 16.89 -5.15 -2.53
CA ASP A 33 17.93 -4.28 -3.09
C ASP A 33 17.71 -4.02 -4.59
N SER A 34 17.28 -5.05 -5.34
CA SER A 34 16.89 -4.87 -6.76
C SER A 34 15.64 -4.01 -6.90
N VAL A 35 14.67 -4.18 -6.00
CA VAL A 35 13.47 -3.33 -5.94
C VAL A 35 13.87 -1.87 -5.69
N ALA A 36 14.69 -1.61 -4.67
CA ALA A 36 15.13 -0.26 -4.33
C ALA A 36 15.90 0.40 -5.50
N MET A 37 16.83 -0.33 -6.13
CA MET A 37 17.53 0.17 -7.32
C MET A 37 16.58 0.52 -8.47
N GLU A 38 15.58 -0.32 -8.75
CA GLU A 38 14.59 -0.01 -9.79
C GLU A 38 13.78 1.25 -9.42
N MET A 39 13.42 1.43 -8.15
CA MET A 39 12.71 2.63 -7.70
C MET A 39 13.56 3.89 -7.84
N GLN A 40 14.83 3.85 -7.43
CA GLN A 40 15.78 4.95 -7.56
C GLN A 40 16.02 5.34 -9.03
N ASN A 41 16.03 4.36 -9.95
CA ASN A 41 16.22 4.61 -11.37
C ASN A 41 14.99 5.27 -12.04
N ARG A 42 13.81 5.16 -11.42
CA ARG A 42 12.56 5.73 -11.97
C ARG A 42 12.28 7.15 -11.52
N SER A 43 12.85 7.60 -10.40
CA SER A 43 12.72 8.99 -9.96
C SER A 43 13.84 9.42 -9.02
N SER A 44 14.36 10.63 -9.23
CA SER A 44 15.36 11.25 -8.36
C SER A 44 14.85 11.51 -6.94
N THR A 45 13.53 11.67 -6.75
CA THR A 45 12.93 11.81 -5.41
C THR A 45 13.01 10.53 -4.59
N LEU A 46 13.18 9.38 -5.26
CA LEU A 46 13.25 8.06 -4.67
C LEU A 46 14.69 7.61 -4.40
N HIS A 47 15.68 8.46 -4.70
CA HIS A 47 17.09 8.18 -4.40
C HIS A 47 17.33 7.79 -2.93
N LEU A 48 16.59 8.39 -2.00
CA LEU A 48 16.70 8.13 -0.57
C LEU A 48 16.04 6.82 -0.12
N LEU A 49 15.35 6.10 -1.02
CA LEU A 49 14.67 4.86 -0.67
C LEU A 49 15.66 3.71 -0.56
N THR A 50 15.71 3.15 0.65
CA THR A 50 16.44 1.92 0.95
C THR A 50 15.55 0.69 0.72
N ALA A 51 16.19 -0.48 0.62
CA ALA A 51 15.51 -1.76 0.57
C ALA A 51 14.52 -1.96 1.74
N GLN A 52 14.89 -1.46 2.93
CA GLN A 52 14.04 -1.55 4.13
C GLN A 52 12.79 -0.67 4.01
N ASN A 53 12.94 0.56 3.50
CA ASN A 53 11.80 1.46 3.28
C ASN A 53 10.81 0.86 2.27
N CYS A 54 11.32 0.30 1.16
CA CYS A 54 10.51 -0.39 0.16
C CYS A 54 9.73 -1.57 0.77
N LYS A 55 10.41 -2.36 1.60
CA LYS A 55 9.80 -3.50 2.29
C LYS A 55 8.68 -3.07 3.24
N GLN A 56 8.96 -2.13 4.13
CA GLN A 56 7.96 -1.63 5.09
C GLN A 56 6.74 -1.06 4.38
N LYS A 57 6.96 -0.22 3.36
CA LYS A 57 5.87 0.37 2.58
C LYS A 57 5.05 -0.69 1.84
N TYR A 58 5.68 -1.71 1.25
CA TYR A 58 4.95 -2.79 0.57
C TYR A 58 4.08 -3.59 1.53
N HIS A 59 4.57 -3.87 2.74
CA HIS A 59 3.75 -4.52 3.77
C HIS A 59 2.57 -3.65 4.18
N ASP A 60 2.77 -2.33 4.29
CA ASP A 60 1.69 -1.41 4.59
C ASP A 60 0.62 -1.39 3.48
N LEU A 61 1.05 -1.25 2.22
CA LEU A 61 0.18 -1.35 1.05
C LEU A 61 -0.59 -2.68 1.07
N LYS A 62 0.10 -3.79 1.28
CA LYS A 62 -0.52 -5.11 1.33
C LYS A 62 -1.61 -5.17 2.39
N ARG A 63 -1.38 -4.65 3.60
CA ARG A 63 -2.43 -4.57 4.64
C ARG A 63 -3.59 -3.70 4.19
N ARG A 64 -3.33 -2.50 3.68
CA ARG A 64 -4.36 -1.52 3.30
C ARG A 64 -5.30 -2.02 2.21
N PHE A 65 -4.76 -2.77 1.25
CA PHE A 65 -5.52 -3.33 0.14
C PHE A 65 -6.08 -4.74 0.41
N THR A 66 -5.46 -5.54 1.29
CA THR A 66 -6.00 -6.85 1.69
C THR A 66 -7.09 -6.71 2.75
N SER A 67 -6.95 -5.80 3.72
CA SER A 67 -7.95 -5.61 4.80
C SER A 67 -9.23 -4.91 4.35
N LYS A 68 -9.28 -4.36 3.14
CA LYS A 68 -10.50 -3.73 2.59
C LYS A 68 -11.47 -4.73 1.96
N ASP A 69 -11.03 -5.97 1.72
CA ASP A 69 -11.87 -7.02 1.12
C ASP A 69 -12.80 -7.70 2.14
N ASP A 70 -12.55 -7.51 3.45
CA ASP A 70 -13.25 -8.19 4.55
C ASP A 70 -14.46 -7.40 5.12
N LYS A 71 -15.06 -6.49 4.34
CA LYS A 71 -16.29 -5.75 4.74
C LYS A 71 -17.46 -5.99 3.80
N THR A 72 -17.62 -7.23 3.33
CA THR A 72 -18.81 -7.68 2.59
C THR A 72 -19.39 -8.97 3.16
N SER A 73 -19.90 -8.90 4.39
CA SER A 73 -20.83 -9.85 5.03
C SER A 73 -21.14 -9.20 6.40
N GLU A 74 -22.34 -8.87 6.84
CA GLU A 74 -23.63 -9.53 6.68
C GLU A 74 -24.73 -8.45 6.60
N ARG A 75 -25.58 -8.54 5.57
CA ARG A 75 -26.95 -8.04 5.63
C ARG A 75 -27.74 -9.16 6.29
N GLU A 76 -28.12 -8.99 7.55
CA GLU A 76 -29.23 -9.75 8.12
C GLU A 76 -30.47 -8.85 8.11
N ASP A 77 -31.33 -9.18 7.17
CA ASP A 77 -32.71 -8.76 7.06
C ASP A 77 -33.49 -9.49 8.15
N GLU A 78 -33.95 -8.79 9.19
CA GLU A 78 -35.07 -9.24 10.00
C GLU A 78 -36.24 -8.27 9.83
N SER A 79 -36.98 -8.56 8.77
CA SER A 79 -38.38 -8.21 8.60
C SER A 79 -39.22 -8.95 9.66
N GLU A 80 -39.35 -8.43 10.87
CA GLU A 80 -40.34 -8.96 11.83
C GLU A 80 -41.68 -8.24 11.70
N ASN A 81 -42.56 -8.88 10.95
CA ASN A 81 -44.00 -8.74 11.03
C ASN A 81 -44.48 -9.37 12.35
N GLU A 82 -45.11 -8.60 13.25
CA GLU A 82 -46.18 -9.14 14.10
C GLU A 82 -47.19 -8.08 14.59
N ARG A 83 -48.42 -8.21 14.07
CA ARG A 83 -49.76 -7.81 14.55
C ARG A 83 -50.09 -6.34 14.85
#